data_AF-A0A3L7TX45-F1
#
_entry.id   AF-A0A3L7TX45-F1
#
_cell.length_a   1.000
_cell.length_b   1.000
_cell.length_c   1.000
_cell.angle_alpha   90.00
_cell.angle_beta   90.00
_cell.angle_gamma   90.00
#
_symmetry.space_group_name_H-M   'P 1'
#
loop_
_entity.id
_entity.type
_entity.pdbx_description
1 polymer ?
#
loop_
_entity_poly.entity_id
_entity_poly.type
_entity_poly.pdbx_seq_one_letter_code
_entity_poly.pdbx_strand_id
1 'polypeptide(L)'
;MRHLRKGRVLGRSPSHRKALFSNLASAIFLTEREYGELEANKPKVPGRIITTIEKAKEIRPIVEKCITIAKKGLAAEAAAEQFATTAERGTDAWKAWRKSDAWQKWCDARSPGVTARRRVLSMIKDKTAVRVLFEKVAPKFTDRNGGYTRILRLAKPRVGDAGTRAILEFVGKNDRVKEKAQKPSFGE
;
A
#
# COMPACT_ATOMS: atom_id res chain seq x y z
N MET A 1 12.75 -27.27 -17.04
CA MET A 1 12.02 -26.05 -16.64
C MET A 1 10.82 -26.44 -15.79
N ARG A 2 10.48 -25.69 -14.72
CA ARG A 2 9.23 -25.92 -13.98
C ARG A 2 8.16 -24.99 -14.53
N HIS A 3 7.36 -25.47 -15.48
CA HIS A 3 6.25 -24.70 -16.04
C HIS A 3 5.20 -24.40 -14.96
N LEU A 4 4.51 -23.25 -15.08
CA LEU A 4 3.44 -22.77 -14.17
C LEU A 4 3.85 -22.51 -12.70
N ARG A 5 5.13 -22.64 -12.32
CA ARG A 5 5.58 -22.25 -10.98
C ARG A 5 5.86 -20.75 -10.90
N LYS A 6 5.00 -20.04 -10.19
CA LYS A 6 5.13 -18.59 -9.94
C LYS A 6 6.04 -18.31 -8.73
N GLY A 7 6.94 -17.34 -8.92
CA GLY A 7 7.75 -16.77 -7.84
C GLY A 7 9.03 -17.55 -7.52
N ARG A 8 9.93 -16.89 -6.78
CA ARG A 8 11.26 -17.41 -6.42
C ARG A 8 11.27 -17.96 -5.00
N VAL A 9 12.05 -19.02 -4.78
CA VAL A 9 12.22 -19.63 -3.45
C VAL A 9 13.14 -18.79 -2.55
N LEU A 10 14.06 -18.02 -3.14
CA LEU A 10 15.04 -17.15 -2.45
C LEU A 10 15.91 -17.89 -1.42
N GLY A 11 16.17 -19.19 -1.63
CA GLY A 11 16.95 -20.03 -0.72
C GLY A 11 16.34 -20.17 0.68
N ARG A 12 15.01 -20.06 0.82
CA ARG A 12 14.30 -20.08 2.10
C ARG A 12 13.20 -21.12 2.13
N SER A 13 12.96 -21.68 3.33
CA SER A 13 11.77 -22.47 3.61
C SER A 13 10.49 -21.65 3.36
N PRO A 14 9.34 -22.29 3.08
CA PRO A 14 8.08 -21.59 2.83
C PRO A 14 7.68 -20.61 3.96
N SER A 15 7.87 -20.99 5.23
CA SER A 15 7.58 -20.15 6.40
C SER A 15 8.48 -18.92 6.45
N HIS A 16 9.80 -19.09 6.31
CA HIS A 16 10.76 -17.97 6.28
C HIS A 16 10.55 -17.06 5.07
N ARG A 17 10.19 -17.62 3.92
CA ARG A 17 9.87 -16.81 2.73
C ARG A 17 8.61 -15.98 2.95
N LYS A 18 7.56 -16.56 3.54
CA LYS A 18 6.33 -15.83 3.88
C LYS A 18 6.61 -14.70 4.87
N ALA A 19 7.42 -14.94 5.89
CA ALA A 19 7.84 -13.93 6.87
C ALA A 19 8.68 -12.81 6.23
N LEU A 20 9.64 -13.16 5.36
CA LEU A 20 10.44 -12.18 4.62
C LEU A 20 9.53 -11.27 3.78
N PHE A 21 8.55 -11.84 3.09
CA PHE A 21 7.64 -11.08 2.24
C PHE A 21 6.71 -10.17 3.03
N SER A 22 6.14 -10.64 4.15
CA SER A 22 5.33 -9.78 5.02
C SER A 22 6.16 -8.63 5.58
N ASN A 23 7.38 -8.90 6.04
CA ASN A 23 8.24 -7.89 6.65
C ASN A 23 8.68 -6.83 5.64
N LEU A 24 9.08 -7.23 4.42
CA LEU A 24 9.48 -6.28 3.38
C LEU A 24 8.29 -5.46 2.84
N ALA A 25 7.10 -6.07 2.75
CA ALA A 25 5.88 -5.35 2.38
C ALA A 25 5.47 -4.34 3.45
N SER A 26 5.56 -4.70 4.74
CA SER A 26 5.33 -3.77 5.84
C SER A 26 6.36 -2.64 5.84
N ALA A 27 7.64 -2.94 5.59
CA ALA A 27 8.73 -1.96 5.63
C ALA A 27 8.49 -0.78 4.68
N ILE A 28 8.03 -1.02 3.44
CA ILE A 28 7.74 0.09 2.51
C ILE A 28 6.60 0.99 3.00
N PHE A 29 5.53 0.43 3.56
CA PHE A 29 4.45 1.23 4.13
C PHE A 29 4.92 2.01 5.37
N LEU A 30 5.70 1.38 6.23
CA LEU A 30 6.23 2.02 7.43
C LEU A 30 7.10 3.24 7.13
N THR A 31 7.75 3.31 5.97
CA THR A 31 8.53 4.50 5.60
C THR A 31 7.71 5.79 5.48
N GLU A 32 6.39 5.69 5.38
CA GLU A 32 5.44 6.82 5.29
C GLU A 32 4.85 7.18 6.66
N ARG A 33 5.23 6.49 7.74
CA ARG A 33 4.79 6.81 9.10
C ARG A 33 5.38 8.15 9.55
N GLU A 34 4.82 8.69 10.62
CA GLU A 34 5.37 9.87 11.27
C GLU A 34 6.56 9.47 12.12
N TYR A 35 7.62 10.27 12.05
CA TYR A 35 8.86 10.05 12.78
C TYR A 35 9.10 11.28 13.65
N GLY A 36 9.41 11.07 14.92
CA GLY A 36 9.91 12.15 15.78
C GLY A 36 11.21 12.76 15.25
N GLU A 37 11.52 13.99 15.65
CA GLU A 37 12.70 14.72 15.17
C GLU A 37 14.02 13.99 15.48
N LEU A 38 14.06 13.24 16.58
CA LEU A 38 15.26 12.54 17.08
C LEU A 38 15.22 11.02 16.85
N GLU A 39 14.32 10.50 16.01
CA GLU A 39 14.31 9.06 15.71
C GLU A 39 15.47 8.65 14.79
N ALA A 40 16.40 7.86 15.33
CA ALA A 40 17.58 7.37 14.59
C ALA A 40 17.24 6.53 13.33
N ASN A 41 16.06 5.90 13.30
CA ASN A 41 15.64 5.00 12.21
C ASN A 41 14.74 5.66 11.15
N LYS A 42 14.78 7.00 11.05
CA LYS A 42 14.01 7.74 10.04
C LYS A 42 14.50 7.41 8.63
N PRO A 43 13.61 7.05 7.69
CA PRO A 43 13.99 6.77 6.32
C PRO A 43 14.43 8.07 5.64
N LYS A 44 15.53 8.00 4.90
CA LYS A 44 16.03 9.12 4.11
C LYS A 44 15.02 9.61 3.06
N VAL A 45 14.24 8.68 2.49
CA VAL A 45 13.21 8.98 1.50
C VAL A 45 11.95 8.20 1.87
N PRO A 46 10.85 8.87 2.27
CA PRO A 46 9.56 8.21 2.49
C PRO A 46 9.04 7.53 1.23
N GLY A 47 8.38 6.38 1.39
CA GLY A 47 7.84 5.59 0.29
C GLY A 47 8.87 4.78 -0.50
N ARG A 48 10.11 4.63 0.03
CA ARG A 48 11.23 3.98 -0.66
C ARG A 48 11.97 2.99 0.23
N ILE A 49 12.23 1.79 -0.30
CA ILE A 49 13.16 0.82 0.30
C ILE A 49 14.20 0.35 -0.72
N ILE A 50 15.38 -0.06 -0.23
CA ILE A 50 16.45 -0.62 -1.06
C ILE A 50 16.66 -2.08 -0.69
N THR A 51 16.54 -2.98 -1.66
CA THR A 51 16.70 -4.43 -1.47
C THR A 51 17.38 -5.06 -2.69
N THR A 52 17.41 -6.39 -2.81
CA THR A 52 17.88 -7.04 -4.04
C THR A 52 16.79 -7.05 -5.10
N ILE A 53 17.16 -7.04 -6.37
CA ILE A 53 16.18 -6.94 -7.48
C ILE A 53 15.16 -8.11 -7.46
N GLU A 54 15.60 -9.28 -7.06
CA GLU A 54 14.80 -10.49 -6.91
C GLU A 54 13.77 -10.32 -5.79
N LYS A 55 14.20 -9.85 -4.61
CA LYS A 55 13.30 -9.58 -3.49
C LYS A 55 12.27 -8.51 -3.87
N ALA A 56 12.70 -7.42 -4.52
CA ALA A 56 11.81 -6.35 -4.98
C ALA A 56 10.72 -6.87 -5.93
N LYS A 57 11.09 -7.73 -6.89
CA LYS A 57 10.15 -8.34 -7.85
C LYS A 57 9.12 -9.26 -7.17
N GLU A 58 9.52 -9.99 -6.13
CA GLU A 58 8.61 -10.89 -5.39
C GLU A 58 7.64 -10.14 -4.47
N ILE A 59 8.07 -9.05 -3.84
CA ILE A 59 7.21 -8.29 -2.91
C ILE A 59 6.24 -7.35 -3.62
N ARG A 60 6.58 -6.88 -4.83
CA ARG A 60 5.71 -5.99 -5.64
C ARG A 60 4.25 -6.44 -5.72
N PRO A 61 3.91 -7.69 -6.13
CA PRO A 61 2.50 -8.10 -6.22
C PRO A 61 1.77 -8.09 -4.87
N ILE A 62 2.47 -8.28 -3.75
CA ILE A 62 1.88 -8.20 -2.41
C ILE A 62 1.53 -6.74 -2.10
N VAL A 63 2.48 -5.82 -2.33
CA VAL A 63 2.29 -4.37 -2.10
C VAL A 63 1.17 -3.82 -2.99
N GLU A 64 1.17 -4.14 -4.29
CA GLU A 64 0.12 -3.73 -5.23
C GLU A 64 -1.27 -4.21 -4.80
N LYS A 65 -1.36 -5.47 -4.33
CA LYS A 65 -2.61 -6.05 -3.84
C LYS A 65 -3.07 -5.39 -2.55
N CYS A 66 -2.16 -5.10 -1.62
CA CYS A 66 -2.47 -4.37 -0.38
C CYS A 66 -3.06 -3.00 -0.69
N ILE A 67 -2.45 -2.22 -1.58
CA ILE A 67 -2.96 -0.90 -1.99
C ILE A 67 -4.32 -1.03 -2.66
N THR A 68 -4.50 -2.00 -3.56
CA THR A 68 -5.78 -2.24 -4.22
C THR A 68 -6.90 -2.58 -3.24
N ILE A 69 -6.63 -3.46 -2.26
CA ILE A 69 -7.59 -3.80 -1.21
C ILE A 69 -7.90 -2.57 -0.34
N ALA A 70 -6.88 -1.80 0.04
CA ALA A 70 -7.05 -0.61 0.85
C ALA A 70 -7.91 0.45 0.14
N LYS A 71 -7.65 0.73 -1.15
CA LYS A 71 -8.50 1.63 -1.96
C LYS A 71 -9.96 1.24 -1.98
N LYS A 72 -10.24 -0.05 -2.22
CA LYS A 72 -11.61 -0.58 -2.20
C LYS A 72 -12.26 -0.45 -0.82
N GLY A 73 -11.47 -0.66 0.24
CA GLY A 73 -11.90 -0.42 1.61
C GLY A 73 -12.28 1.04 1.84
N LEU A 74 -11.41 1.99 1.45
CA LEU A 74 -11.69 3.42 1.58
C LEU A 74 -12.95 3.85 0.81
N ALA A 75 -13.19 3.31 -0.38
CA ALA A 75 -14.41 3.59 -1.15
C ALA A 75 -15.68 3.10 -0.42
N ALA A 76 -15.64 1.90 0.17
CA ALA A 76 -16.75 1.38 0.97
C ALA A 76 -16.98 2.22 2.24
N GLU A 77 -15.90 2.66 2.86
CA GLU A 77 -15.94 3.55 4.03
C GLU A 77 -16.56 4.91 3.71
N ALA A 78 -16.21 5.49 2.57
CA ALA A 78 -16.81 6.74 2.09
C ALA A 78 -18.31 6.57 1.75
N ALA A 79 -18.69 5.44 1.15
CA ALA A 79 -20.10 5.13 0.89
C ALA A 79 -20.91 4.96 2.18
N ALA A 80 -20.30 4.39 3.23
CA ALA A 80 -20.95 4.25 4.54
C ALA A 80 -21.25 5.59 5.19
N GLU A 81 -20.41 6.61 4.97
CA GLU A 81 -20.57 7.94 5.57
C GLU A 81 -21.91 8.60 5.21
N GLN A 82 -22.48 8.26 4.05
CA GLN A 82 -23.81 8.74 3.63
C GLN A 82 -24.94 8.33 4.57
N PHE A 83 -24.76 7.24 5.30
CA PHE A 83 -25.74 6.70 6.25
C PHE A 83 -25.36 6.96 7.71
N ALA A 84 -24.22 7.61 7.95
CA ALA A 84 -23.72 7.91 9.28
C ALA A 84 -24.57 8.98 9.97
N THR A 85 -24.66 8.92 11.29
CA THR A 85 -25.29 9.97 12.09
C THR A 85 -24.24 10.98 12.55
N THR A 86 -24.62 12.26 12.58
CA THR A 86 -23.84 13.33 13.21
C THR A 86 -24.05 13.40 14.72
N ALA A 87 -25.00 12.66 15.27
CA ALA A 87 -25.30 12.65 16.70
C ALA A 87 -24.13 12.06 17.51
N GLU A 88 -23.80 12.71 18.63
CA GLU A 88 -22.75 12.24 19.51
C GLU A 88 -23.07 10.86 20.09
N ARG A 89 -22.03 10.03 20.23
CA ARG A 89 -22.15 8.68 20.75
C ARG A 89 -22.70 8.69 22.17
N GLY A 90 -23.81 7.98 22.38
CA GLY A 90 -24.43 7.82 23.70
C GLY A 90 -25.66 8.70 23.92
N THR A 91 -25.88 9.70 23.07
CA THR A 91 -27.12 10.50 23.05
C THR A 91 -28.32 9.65 22.64
N ASP A 92 -29.54 10.12 22.96
CA ASP A 92 -30.76 9.41 22.60
C ASP A 92 -31.00 9.43 21.08
N ALA A 93 -30.60 10.51 20.40
CA ALA A 93 -30.56 10.57 18.93
C ALA A 93 -29.67 9.47 18.34
N TRP A 94 -28.48 9.23 18.92
CA TRP A 94 -27.60 8.14 18.50
C TRP A 94 -28.19 6.75 18.79
N LYS A 95 -28.84 6.56 19.95
CA LYS A 95 -29.53 5.31 20.27
C LYS A 95 -30.71 5.04 19.33
N ALA A 96 -31.45 6.07 18.94
CA ALA A 96 -32.54 5.98 17.98
C ALA A 96 -32.01 5.60 16.59
N TRP A 97 -30.93 6.23 16.12
CA TRP A 97 -30.29 5.89 14.86
C TRP A 97 -29.83 4.42 14.83
N ARG A 98 -29.27 3.88 15.92
CA ARG A 98 -28.88 2.45 15.99
C ARG A 98 -30.03 1.45 15.85
N LYS A 99 -31.27 1.88 16.01
CA LYS A 99 -32.48 1.07 15.78
C LYS A 99 -33.10 1.32 14.40
N SER A 100 -32.57 2.27 13.63
CA SER A 100 -33.11 2.67 12.32
C SER A 100 -32.52 1.84 11.17
N ASP A 101 -33.19 1.89 10.01
CA ASP A 101 -32.69 1.29 8.76
C ASP A 101 -31.37 1.93 8.30
N ALA A 102 -31.12 3.20 8.64
CA ALA A 102 -29.88 3.88 8.31
C ALA A 102 -28.67 3.20 8.98
N TRP A 103 -28.83 2.67 10.19
CA TRP A 103 -27.77 1.88 10.86
C TRP A 103 -27.46 0.59 10.13
N GLN A 104 -28.48 -0.12 9.64
CA GLN A 104 -28.29 -1.36 8.87
C GLN A 104 -27.56 -1.05 7.55
N LYS A 105 -28.01 -0.04 6.81
CA LYS A 105 -27.35 0.43 5.58
C LYS A 105 -25.91 0.89 5.83
N TRP A 106 -25.67 1.59 6.95
CA TRP A 106 -24.33 1.99 7.37
C TRP A 106 -23.43 0.77 7.66
N CYS A 107 -23.93 -0.21 8.40
CA CYS A 107 -23.20 -1.44 8.72
C CYS A 107 -22.81 -2.22 7.45
N ASP A 108 -23.77 -2.38 6.54
CA ASP A 108 -23.58 -3.10 5.28
C ASP A 108 -22.56 -2.39 4.38
N ALA A 109 -22.67 -1.06 4.24
CA ALA A 109 -21.73 -0.25 3.49
C ALA A 109 -20.32 -0.24 4.12
N ARG A 110 -20.23 -0.25 5.45
CA ARG A 110 -18.95 -0.20 6.20
C ARG A 110 -18.22 -1.55 6.25
N SER A 111 -18.96 -2.67 6.22
CA SER A 111 -18.45 -4.03 6.38
C SER A 111 -17.30 -4.40 5.41
N PRO A 112 -17.35 -4.06 4.10
CA PRO A 112 -16.25 -4.28 3.18
C PRO A 112 -14.95 -3.56 3.58
N GLY A 113 -15.03 -2.36 4.17
CA GLY A 113 -13.87 -1.62 4.69
C GLY A 113 -13.18 -2.34 5.84
N VAL A 114 -13.97 -2.87 6.78
CA VAL A 114 -13.47 -3.70 7.89
C VAL A 114 -12.83 -4.98 7.36
N THR A 115 -13.47 -5.63 6.40
CA THR A 115 -12.97 -6.84 5.75
C THR A 115 -11.65 -6.58 5.01
N ALA A 116 -11.53 -5.45 4.33
CA ALA A 116 -10.30 -5.01 3.67
C ALA A 116 -9.14 -4.88 4.67
N ARG A 117 -9.36 -4.20 5.81
CA ARG A 117 -8.34 -4.07 6.87
C ARG A 117 -7.91 -5.42 7.43
N ARG A 118 -8.86 -6.30 7.76
CA ARG A 118 -8.59 -7.67 8.26
C ARG A 118 -7.78 -8.49 7.25
N ARG A 119 -8.12 -8.37 5.96
CA ARG A 119 -7.43 -9.06 4.88
C ARG A 119 -5.99 -8.57 4.69
N VAL A 120 -5.75 -7.27 4.74
CA VAL A 120 -4.38 -6.75 4.66
C VAL A 120 -3.58 -7.18 5.88
N LEU A 121 -4.16 -7.11 7.09
CA LEU A 121 -3.50 -7.53 8.33
C LEU A 121 -3.07 -8.99 8.28
N SER A 122 -3.89 -9.90 7.72
CA SER A 122 -3.50 -11.31 7.57
C SER A 122 -2.36 -11.54 6.57
N MET A 123 -2.19 -10.63 5.60
CA MET A 123 -1.12 -10.68 4.61
C MET A 123 0.22 -10.18 5.16
N ILE A 124 0.24 -9.00 5.80
CA ILE A 124 1.49 -8.32 6.20
C ILE A 124 1.81 -8.40 7.70
N LYS A 125 0.84 -8.80 8.53
CA LYS A 125 0.98 -9.05 9.98
C LYS A 125 1.48 -7.88 10.83
N ASP A 126 1.34 -6.65 10.34
CA ASP A 126 1.78 -5.44 11.03
C ASP A 126 0.64 -4.42 11.08
N LYS A 127 0.16 -4.13 12.29
CA LYS A 127 -0.97 -3.21 12.52
C LYS A 127 -0.60 -1.76 12.17
N THR A 128 0.63 -1.35 12.45
CA THR A 128 1.12 0.00 12.18
C THR A 128 1.25 0.22 10.68
N ALA A 129 1.78 -0.76 9.95
CA ALA A 129 1.85 -0.72 8.49
C ALA A 129 0.46 -0.66 7.85
N VAL A 130 -0.52 -1.44 8.36
CA VAL A 130 -1.92 -1.37 7.91
C VAL A 130 -2.50 0.02 8.14
N ARG A 131 -2.28 0.61 9.32
CA ARG A 131 -2.74 1.96 9.64
C ARG A 131 -2.19 2.98 8.64
N VAL A 132 -0.87 3.01 8.46
CA VAL A 132 -0.20 3.92 7.51
C VAL A 132 -0.67 3.69 6.07
N LEU A 133 -0.90 2.43 5.68
CA LEU A 133 -1.43 2.11 4.37
C LEU A 133 -2.80 2.78 4.12
N PHE A 134 -3.74 2.66 5.06
CA PHE A 134 -5.09 3.21 4.90
C PHE A 134 -5.14 4.72 5.08
N GLU A 135 -4.36 5.28 6.01
CA GLU A 135 -4.38 6.71 6.34
C GLU A 135 -3.57 7.56 5.35
N LYS A 136 -2.42 7.05 4.87
CA LYS A 136 -1.44 7.86 4.12
C LYS A 136 -1.18 7.38 2.72
N VAL A 137 -1.08 6.07 2.49
CA VAL A 137 -0.63 5.54 1.19
C VAL A 137 -1.79 5.37 0.21
N ALA A 138 -2.86 4.70 0.61
CA ALA A 138 -3.99 4.39 -0.26
C ALA A 138 -4.72 5.65 -0.79
N PRO A 139 -4.90 6.73 -0.01
CA PRO A 139 -5.50 7.98 -0.51
C PRO A 139 -4.72 8.59 -1.67
N LYS A 140 -3.38 8.48 -1.69
CA LYS A 140 -2.53 8.99 -2.79
C LYS A 140 -2.78 8.31 -4.14
N PHE A 141 -3.46 7.17 -4.13
CA PHE A 141 -3.62 6.31 -5.31
C PHE A 141 -5.08 6.10 -5.73
N THR A 142 -6.05 6.84 -5.17
CA THR A 142 -7.48 6.72 -5.49
C THR A 142 -7.75 6.71 -6.99
N ASP A 143 -7.11 7.59 -7.73
CA ASP A 143 -7.37 7.80 -9.16
C ASP A 143 -6.57 6.85 -10.07
N ARG A 144 -5.65 6.06 -9.50
CA ARG A 144 -4.74 5.20 -10.26
C ARG A 144 -5.22 3.75 -10.32
N ASN A 145 -5.44 3.20 -11.51
CA ASN A 145 -5.85 1.80 -11.69
C ASN A 145 -4.64 0.84 -11.81
N GLY A 146 -3.81 0.76 -10.77
CA GLY A 146 -2.67 -0.17 -10.68
C GLY A 146 -1.31 0.41 -11.04
N GLY A 147 -0.25 -0.36 -10.78
CA GLY A 147 1.13 0.08 -10.97
C GLY A 147 1.49 1.19 -9.99
N TYR A 148 1.23 0.95 -8.71
CA TYR A 148 1.46 1.89 -7.61
C TYR A 148 2.94 1.97 -7.20
N THR A 149 3.71 0.94 -7.56
CA THR A 149 5.14 0.85 -7.27
C THR A 149 5.97 0.71 -8.53
N ARG A 150 7.22 1.17 -8.44
CA ARG A 150 8.25 0.97 -9.46
C ARG A 150 9.50 0.37 -8.85
N ILE A 151 10.22 -0.40 -9.66
CA ILE A 151 11.49 -1.03 -9.29
C ILE A 151 12.59 -0.42 -10.16
N LEU A 152 13.56 0.24 -9.55
CA LEU A 152 14.72 0.82 -10.23
C LEU A 152 15.97 0.03 -9.86
N ARG A 153 16.67 -0.52 -10.85
CA ARG A 153 17.95 -1.20 -10.62
C ARG A 153 19.01 -0.17 -10.23
N LEU A 154 19.78 -0.46 -9.19
CA LEU A 154 20.94 0.36 -8.83
C LEU A 154 22.14 -0.01 -9.70
N ALA A 155 22.94 1.00 -10.07
CA ALA A 155 24.08 0.83 -10.96
C ALA A 155 25.17 -0.07 -10.36
N LYS A 156 25.50 0.16 -9.09
CA LYS A 156 26.53 -0.61 -8.38
C LYS A 156 25.91 -1.79 -7.62
N PRO A 157 26.47 -3.01 -7.73
CA PRO A 157 26.09 -4.13 -6.88
C PRO A 157 26.48 -3.84 -5.42
N ARG A 158 25.99 -4.67 -4.50
CA ARG A 158 26.40 -4.60 -3.09
C ARG A 158 27.87 -5.01 -2.95
N VAL A 159 28.62 -4.25 -2.16
CA VAL A 159 30.00 -4.58 -1.77
C VAL A 159 29.98 -5.80 -0.84
N GLY A 160 30.83 -6.79 -1.09
CA GLY A 160 30.93 -8.03 -0.32
C GLY A 160 30.36 -9.25 -1.05
N ASP A 161 29.06 -9.26 -1.37
CA ASP A 161 28.37 -10.40 -1.98
C ASP A 161 28.02 -10.20 -3.48
N ALA A 162 28.41 -9.07 -4.07
CA ALA A 162 28.08 -8.65 -5.43
C ALA A 162 26.56 -8.71 -5.77
N GLY A 163 25.68 -8.68 -4.78
CA GLY A 163 24.24 -8.81 -4.98
C GLY A 163 23.66 -7.62 -5.75
N THR A 164 22.90 -7.88 -6.83
CA THR A 164 22.24 -6.82 -7.60
C THR A 164 21.15 -6.15 -6.77
N ARG A 165 21.31 -4.85 -6.52
CA ARG A 165 20.37 -4.06 -5.73
C ARG A 165 19.33 -3.36 -6.60
N ALA A 166 18.18 -3.10 -6.00
CA ALA A 166 17.13 -2.28 -6.58
C ALA A 166 16.43 -1.44 -5.51
N ILE A 167 15.97 -0.28 -5.92
CA ILE A 167 15.00 0.53 -5.20
C ILE A 167 13.60 0.01 -5.54
N LEU A 168 12.77 -0.23 -4.52
CA LEU A 168 11.32 -0.32 -4.67
C LEU A 168 10.71 0.94 -4.05
N GLU A 169 9.92 1.68 -4.83
CA GLU A 169 9.31 2.92 -4.38
C GLU A 169 7.89 3.12 -4.92
N PHE A 170 7.12 3.96 -4.22
CA PHE A 170 5.84 4.46 -4.68
C PHE A 170 5.98 5.45 -5.85
N VAL A 171 5.05 5.40 -6.80
CA VAL A 171 4.98 6.32 -7.95
C VAL A 171 4.34 7.66 -7.55
N GLY A 172 4.48 8.69 -8.39
CA GLY A 172 3.80 9.98 -8.27
C GLY A 172 4.68 11.15 -7.83
N LYS A 173 5.64 10.96 -6.91
CA LYS A 173 6.43 12.08 -6.35
C LYS A 173 7.73 12.38 -7.13
N ASN A 174 8.40 11.34 -7.60
CA ASN A 174 9.69 11.42 -8.32
C ASN A 174 9.58 10.75 -9.70
N ASP A 175 8.39 10.79 -10.30
CA ASP A 175 8.20 10.17 -11.60
C ASP A 175 8.90 11.00 -12.68
N ARG A 176 9.63 10.31 -13.56
CA ARG A 176 10.25 10.95 -14.72
C ARG A 176 9.13 11.38 -15.65
N VAL A 177 8.91 12.68 -15.79
CA VAL A 177 8.00 13.23 -16.80
C VAL A 177 8.62 12.96 -18.17
N LYS A 178 7.90 12.22 -19.01
CA LYS A 178 8.25 12.09 -20.42
C LYS A 178 7.51 13.20 -21.17
N GLU A 179 8.21 14.28 -21.48
CA GLU A 179 7.70 15.28 -22.41
C GLU A 179 7.70 14.66 -23.81
N LYS A 180 6.52 14.59 -24.45
CA LYS A 180 6.45 14.33 -25.89
C LYS A 180 6.73 15.66 -26.57
N ALA A 181 7.69 15.68 -27.50
CA ALA A 181 7.89 16.83 -28.37
C ALA A 181 6.58 17.15 -29.08
N GLN A 182 6.09 18.39 -28.96
CA GLN A 182 4.94 18.85 -29.74
C GLN A 182 5.39 18.98 -31.20
N LYS A 183 4.55 18.51 -32.13
CA LYS A 183 4.81 18.78 -33.55
C LYS A 183 4.73 20.29 -33.76
N PRO A 184 5.70 20.92 -34.45
CA PRO A 184 5.58 22.33 -34.80
C PRO A 184 4.33 22.51 -35.67
N SER A 185 3.43 23.41 -35.26
CA SER A 185 2.36 23.87 -36.12
C SER A 185 2.94 24.97 -37.01
N PHE A 186 3.17 24.65 -38.28
CA PHE A 186 3.36 25.69 -39.28
C PHE A 186 1.96 26.19 -39.64
N GLY A 187 1.68 27.46 -39.39
CA GLY A 187 0.43 28.09 -39.83
C GLY A 187 0.34 28.07 -41.36
N GLU A 188 -0.89 28.17 -41.88
CA GLU A 188 -1.16 28.37 -43.31
C GLU A 188 -0.62 29.71 -43.81
#